data_AF-A0A7V9SCD9-F1
#
_entry.id   AF-A0A7V9SCD9-F1
#
_cell.length_a   1.000
_cell.length_b   1.000
_cell.length_c   1.000
_cell.angle_alpha   90.00
_cell.angle_beta   90.00
_cell.angle_gamma   90.00
#
_symmetry.space_group_name_H-M   'P 1'
#
loop_
_entity.id
_entity.type
_entity.pdbx_description
1 polymer ?
#
loop_
_entity_poly.entity_id
_entity_poly.type
_entity_poly.pdbx_seq_one_letter_code
_entity_poly.pdbx_strand_id
1 'polypeptide(L)' 'YLAGLSEADLDQNITYVNSGGETWSYPRWQPILHQVNHATQHRSEVALLLTQAGHSPGDLDFLRFFDERASNGGSVQ' A
#
# COMPACT_ATOMS: atom_id res chain seq x y z
N TYR A 1 -10.14 -9.97 -0.82
CA TYR A 1 -10.25 -9.24 -2.09
C TYR A 1 -9.09 -9.58 -3.00
N LEU A 2 -7.87 -9.07 -2.75
CA LEU A 2 -6.71 -9.27 -3.65
C LEU A 2 -6.42 -10.73 -4.03
N ALA A 3 -6.42 -11.64 -3.05
CA ALA A 3 -6.13 -13.06 -3.28
C ALA A 3 -7.14 -13.80 -4.18
N GLY A 4 -8.30 -13.19 -4.50
CA GLY A 4 -9.31 -13.77 -5.36
C GLY A 4 -9.36 -13.18 -6.77
N LEU A 5 -8.45 -12.26 -7.13
CA LEU A 5 -8.43 -11.63 -8.45
C LEU A 5 -7.66 -12.51 -9.45
N SER A 6 -8.24 -12.72 -10.63
CA SER A 6 -7.53 -13.26 -11.80
C SER A 6 -6.79 -12.14 -12.57
N GLU A 7 -5.97 -12.49 -13.56
CA GLU A 7 -5.37 -11.50 -14.47
C GLU A 7 -6.45 -10.72 -15.25
N ALA A 8 -7.48 -11.42 -15.74
CA ALA A 8 -8.60 -10.78 -16.45
C ALA A 8 -9.34 -9.77 -15.57
N ASP A 9 -9.41 -10.03 -14.25
CA ASP A 9 -9.98 -9.09 -13.29
C ASP A 9 -9.15 -7.80 -13.16
N LEU A 10 -7.83 -7.88 -13.29
CA LEU A 10 -6.94 -6.73 -13.18
C LEU A 10 -7.06 -5.76 -14.38
N ASP A 11 -7.45 -6.27 -15.54
CA ASP A 11 -7.65 -5.49 -16.76
C ASP A 11 -9.05 -4.87 -16.87
N GLN A 12 -9.99 -5.28 -16.02
CA GLN A 12 -11.33 -4.67 -16.00
C GLN A 12 -11.29 -3.24 -15.47
N ASN A 13 -11.97 -2.33 -16.16
CA ASN A 13 -12.06 -0.96 -15.71
C ASN A 13 -12.90 -0.81 -14.44
N ILE A 14 -12.39 -0.01 -13.50
CA ILE A 14 -13.14 0.56 -12.38
C ILE A 14 -13.48 2.00 -12.75
N THR A 15 -14.77 2.32 -12.71
CA THR A 15 -15.28 3.67 -12.97
C THR A 15 -15.82 4.27 -11.67
N TYR A 16 -15.44 5.51 -11.38
CA TYR A 16 -15.89 6.25 -10.21
C TYR A 16 -16.05 7.74 -10.53
N VAL A 17 -16.75 8.46 -9.65
CA VAL A 17 -16.82 9.92 -9.68
C VAL A 17 -15.90 10.45 -8.59
N ASN A 18 -14.94 11.30 -8.96
CA ASN A 18 -14.00 11.87 -8.01
C ASN A 18 -14.66 12.97 -7.14
N SER A 19 -13.93 13.51 -6.17
CA SER A 19 -14.44 14.59 -5.31
C SER A 19 -14.73 15.91 -6.04
N GLY A 20 -14.19 16.09 -7.25
CA GLY A 20 -14.50 17.21 -8.15
C GLY A 20 -15.76 16.99 -9.00
N GLY A 21 -16.44 15.85 -8.89
CA GLY A 21 -17.62 15.51 -9.69
C GLY A 21 -17.29 14.96 -11.09
N GLU A 22 -16.02 14.70 -11.38
CA GLU A 22 -15.59 14.18 -12.68
C GLU A 22 -15.65 12.65 -12.71
N THR A 23 -16.07 12.07 -13.84
CA THR A 23 -16.07 10.60 -14.01
C THR A 23 -14.72 10.13 -14.53
N TRP A 24 -14.11 9.19 -13.82
CA TRP A 24 -12.79 8.62 -14.11
C TRP A 24 -12.94 7.10 -14.29
N SER A 25 -12.16 6.50 -15.21
CA SER A 25 -12.20 5.05 -15.50
C SER A 25 -10.81 4.52 -15.81
N TYR A 26 -10.38 3.48 -15.07
CA TYR A 26 -9.04 2.89 -15.19
C TYR A 26 -9.07 1.37 -15.06
N PRO A 27 -8.19 0.63 -15.76
CA PRO A 27 -7.94 -0.78 -15.47
C PRO A 27 -7.63 -0.97 -13.98
N ARG A 28 -8.27 -1.94 -13.33
CA ARG A 28 -8.25 -2.17 -11.88
C ARG A 28 -6.86 -2.23 -11.27
N TRP A 29 -5.85 -2.74 -11.98
CA TRP A 29 -4.49 -2.78 -11.45
C TRP A 29 -3.91 -1.38 -11.18
N GLN A 30 -4.30 -0.36 -11.95
CA GLN A 30 -3.79 1.00 -11.82
C GLN A 30 -4.15 1.65 -10.47
N PRO A 31 -5.43 1.72 -10.05
CA PRO A 31 -5.79 2.26 -8.75
C PRO A 31 -5.24 1.43 -7.58
N ILE A 32 -5.07 0.10 -7.73
CA ILE A 32 -4.42 -0.73 -6.70
C ILE A 32 -2.97 -0.29 -6.51
N LEU A 33 -2.19 -0.18 -7.60
CA LEU A 33 -0.80 0.25 -7.52
C LEU A 33 -0.66 1.71 -7.06
N HIS A 34 -1.55 2.57 -7.54
CA HIS A 34 -1.65 3.96 -7.10
C HIS A 34 -1.83 4.07 -5.58
N GLN A 35 -2.69 3.24 -4.98
CA GLN A 35 -2.90 3.23 -3.53
C GLN A 35 -1.63 2.82 -2.77
N VAL A 36 -0.88 1.84 -3.26
CA VAL A 36 0.42 1.42 -2.68
C VAL A 36 1.42 2.57 -2.75
N ASN A 37 1.51 3.25 -3.90
CA ASN A 37 2.40 4.39 -4.09
C ASN A 37 2.04 5.57 -3.17
N HIS A 38 0.75 5.90 -3.04
CA HIS A 38 0.28 6.94 -2.12
C HIS A 38 0.62 6.63 -0.67
N ALA A 39 0.42 5.39 -0.23
CA ALA A 39 0.78 4.97 1.11
C ALA A 39 2.30 5.11 1.35
N THR A 40 3.13 4.71 0.38
CA THR A 40 4.59 4.86 0.46
C THR A 40 5.03 6.32 0.52
N GLN A 41 4.41 7.20 -0.28
CA GLN A 41 4.68 8.63 -0.25
C GLN A 41 4.37 9.21 1.14
N HIS A 42 3.14 9.02 1.63
CA HIS A 42 2.74 9.56 2.94
C HIS A 42 3.56 8.99 4.10
N ARG A 43 3.92 7.70 4.03
CA ARG A 43 4.82 7.09 5.03
C ARG A 43 6.19 7.75 5.03
N SER A 44 6.73 8.12 3.87
CA SER A 44 8.00 8.82 3.75
C SER A 44 7.93 10.26 4.27
N GLU A 45 6.84 10.97 3.97
CA GLU A 45 6.57 12.32 4.50
C GLU A 45 6.50 12.30 6.04
N VAL A 46 5.75 11.35 6.62
CA VAL A 46 5.66 11.17 8.07
C VAL A 46 7.03 10.79 8.66
N ALA A 47 7.80 9.94 7.98
CA ALA A 47 9.13 9.55 8.45
C ALA A 47 10.09 10.74 8.50
N LEU A 48 10.03 11.64 7.52
CA LEU A 48 10.78 12.89 7.51
C LEU A 48 10.40 13.78 8.69
N LEU A 49 9.09 13.97 8.93
CA LEU A 49 8.59 14.80 10.04
C LEU A 49 8.99 14.26 11.41
N LEU A 50 8.89 12.93 11.61
CA LEU A 50 9.36 12.29 12.85
C LEU A 50 10.85 12.52 13.05
N THR A 51 11.65 12.35 11.99
CA THR A 51 13.10 12.58 12.03
C THR A 51 13.42 14.04 12.41
N GLN A 52 12.72 15.01 11.82
CA GLN A 52 12.89 16.43 12.15
C GLN A 52 12.50 16.75 13.60
N ALA A 53 11.55 16.03 14.17
CA ALA A 53 11.17 16.13 15.58
C ALA A 53 12.11 15.39 16.54
N GLY A 54 13.20 14.78 16.05
CA GLY A 54 14.14 14.02 16.88
C GLY A 54 13.66 12.62 17.26
N HIS A 55 12.64 12.10 16.56
CA HIS A 55 12.11 10.76 16.76
C HIS A 55 12.49 9.82 15.61
N SER A 56 12.74 8.55 15.94
CA SER A 56 12.90 7.52 14.91
C SER A 56 11.54 7.20 14.29
N PRO A 57 11.44 7.09 12.95
CA PRO A 57 10.23 6.61 12.29
C PRO A 57 10.04 5.08 12.39
N GLY A 58 10.96 4.38 13.07
CA GLY A 58 11.09 2.94 12.97
C GLY A 58 11.64 2.53 11.62
N ASP A 59 11.65 1.22 11.35
CA ASP A 59 12.13 0.72 10.07
C ASP A 59 10.98 0.55 9.08
N LEU A 60 11.24 1.01 7.85
CA LEU A 60 10.27 1.15 6.79
C LEU A 60 10.28 0.02 5.76
N ASP A 61 11.24 -0.90 5.84
CA ASP A 61 11.43 -1.99 4.89
C ASP A 61 10.28 -3.00 4.97
N PHE A 62 9.66 -3.25 3.82
CA PHE A 62 8.51 -4.13 3.71
C PHE A 62 8.89 -5.61 3.80
N LEU A 63 10.04 -6.01 3.26
CA LEU A 63 10.49 -7.40 3.31
C LEU A 63 10.93 -7.76 4.72
N ARG A 64 11.68 -6.87 5.38
CA ARG A 64 12.06 -7.06 6.79
C ARG A 64 10.84 -7.23 7.69
N PHE A 65 9.75 -6.50 7.46
CA PHE A 65 8.51 -6.69 8.22
C PHE A 65 8.00 -8.14 8.15
N PHE A 66 8.08 -8.78 6.98
CA PHE A 66 7.70 -10.20 6.84
C PHE A 66 8.72 -11.14 7.46
N ASP A 67 10.01 -10.88 7.28
CA ASP A 67 11.08 -11.68 7.89
C ASP A 67 10.95 -11.70 9.42
N GLU A 68 10.63 -10.55 10.03
CA GLU A 68 10.38 -10.43 11.47
C GLU A 68 9.11 -11.15 11.92
N ARG A 69 8.05 -11.10 11.11
CA ARG A 69 6.81 -11.83 11.40
C ARG A 69 6.98 -13.34 11.27
N ALA A 70 7.74 -13.79 10.28
CA ALA A 70 8.03 -15.20 10.07
C ALA A 70 8.94 -15.75 11.17
N SER A 71 9.95 -14.99 11.59
CA SER A 71 10.87 -15.37 12.67
C SER A 71 10.22 -15.32 14.07
N ASN A 72 9.33 -14.35 14.33
CA ASN A 72 8.55 -14.29 15.58
C ASN A 72 7.39 -15.32 15.63
N GLY A 73 7.11 -16.02 14.52
CA GLY A 73 6.12 -17.10 14.41
C GLY A 73 6.65 -18.48 14.78
N GLY A 74 7.88 -18.59 15.31
CA GLY A 74 8.40 -19.84 15.86
C GLY A 74 7.64 -20.27 17.11
N SER A 75 6.86 -21.36 16.97
CA SER A 75 6.11 -22.12 17.99
C SER A 75 4.74 -21.58 18.44
N VAL A 76 3.67 -22.03 17.76
CA VAL A 76 2.55 -22.76 18.38
C VAL A 76 2.11 -23.84 17.38
N GLN A 77 1.85 -25.04 17.88
CA GLN A 77 1.28 -26.18 17.15
C GLN A 77 -0.01 -25.82 16.39
#